data_AF-A0A2D7G187-F1
#
_entry.id   AF-A0A2D7G187-F1
#
_cell.length_a   1.000
_cell.length_b   1.000
_cell.length_c   1.000
_cell.angle_alpha   90.00
_cell.angle_beta   90.00
_cell.angle_gamma   90.00
#
_symmetry.space_group_name_H-M   'P 1'
#
loop_
_entity.id
_entity.type
_entity.pdbx_description
1 polymer ?
#
loop_
_entity_poly.entity_id
_entity_poly.type
_entity_poly.pdbx_seq_one_letter_code
_entity_poly.pdbx_strand_id
1 'polypeptide(L)'
;MMRLRTWILLGCLAWPYPIYAEIPIDSIDYDVPVTPLPTEKYQFEILSTLGYSDQTGRTIVDIIEGYEINLALSVDTLAGRPVNGLTPKFNLTGSSKLIPPGESTPLTSTDESGILRFGVIGGKQGMDTLTVSYGDNRATLHLNIISLQINDLPAAPIVLGGLNWSDLMQTRLSWADDQVQVNFSDAVKNRNGDLVTVSGFMMPMDSSLKQTHFLLTSSPPHCFFDIPGGPAGVIEVYTDEGIEASWDPIVLEGEFELISAPQTGVIYQLKHAKITNP
;
A
#
# COMPACT_ATOMS: atom_id res chain seq x y z
N MET A 1 -17.09 46.54 -89.65
CA MET A 1 -17.80 45.32 -90.06
C MET A 1 -18.04 44.45 -88.82
N MET A 2 -19.27 43.95 -88.74
CA MET A 2 -19.91 43.15 -87.70
C MET A 2 -19.18 41.83 -87.38
N ARG A 3 -19.01 41.46 -86.09
CA ARG A 3 -19.76 40.35 -85.44
C ARG A 3 -19.26 40.00 -84.03
N LEU A 4 -20.23 39.96 -83.10
CA LEU A 4 -20.25 39.22 -81.84
C LEU A 4 -19.88 37.74 -82.03
N ARG A 5 -19.24 37.15 -81.01
CA ARG A 5 -19.75 35.90 -80.39
C ARG A 5 -19.17 35.66 -78.98
N THR A 6 -20.09 35.71 -78.03
CA THR A 6 -20.05 35.22 -76.64
C THR A 6 -19.61 33.76 -76.56
N TRP A 7 -18.70 33.40 -75.66
CA TRP A 7 -18.68 32.11 -74.93
C TRP A 7 -18.13 32.33 -73.51
N ILE A 8 -18.99 32.05 -72.54
CA ILE A 8 -18.66 31.93 -71.11
C ILE A 8 -17.98 30.59 -70.91
N LEU A 9 -16.83 30.56 -70.23
CA LEU A 9 -16.35 29.36 -69.54
C LEU A 9 -15.59 29.77 -68.28
N LEU A 10 -16.24 29.45 -67.17
CA LEU A 10 -15.81 29.57 -65.79
C LEU A 10 -14.67 28.56 -65.56
N GLY A 11 -13.53 29.02 -65.05
CA GLY A 11 -12.38 28.17 -64.75
C GLY A 11 -11.66 28.63 -63.48
N CYS A 12 -12.26 28.36 -62.32
CA CYS A 12 -11.56 28.34 -61.04
C CYS A 12 -10.93 26.96 -60.85
N LEU A 13 -9.62 26.88 -60.64
CA LEU A 13 -8.89 25.76 -60.00
C LEU A 13 -7.56 26.34 -59.49
N ALA A 14 -7.54 26.87 -58.27
CA ALA A 14 -7.20 26.17 -57.02
C ALA A 14 -5.71 25.80 -56.92
N TRP A 15 -4.98 26.61 -56.16
CA TRP A 15 -3.62 26.35 -55.67
C TRP A 15 -3.56 25.10 -54.77
N PRO A 16 -2.44 24.37 -54.72
CA PRO A 16 -2.30 23.23 -53.82
C PRO A 16 -1.90 23.74 -52.43
N TYR A 17 -2.86 23.78 -51.50
CA TYR A 17 -2.51 23.68 -50.09
C TYR A 17 -2.23 22.21 -49.79
N PRO A 18 -1.10 21.85 -49.14
CA PRO A 18 -0.92 20.52 -48.62
C PRO A 18 -2.02 20.25 -47.60
N ILE A 19 -2.84 19.25 -47.89
CA ILE A 19 -3.86 18.72 -46.99
C ILE A 19 -3.13 18.23 -45.74
N TYR A 20 -3.26 18.97 -44.65
CA TYR A 20 -2.99 18.42 -43.33
C TYR A 20 -4.07 17.35 -43.13
N ALA A 21 -3.66 16.09 -43.08
CA ALA A 21 -4.59 15.01 -42.76
C ALA A 21 -5.08 15.26 -41.32
N GLU A 22 -6.29 15.78 -41.19
CA GLU A 22 -7.01 15.77 -39.92
C GLU A 22 -7.25 14.29 -39.57
N ILE A 23 -6.59 13.81 -38.52
CA ILE A 23 -6.89 12.51 -37.95
C ILE A 23 -8.33 12.62 -37.40
N PRO A 24 -9.28 11.76 -37.84
CA PRO A 24 -10.63 11.80 -37.32
C PRO A 24 -10.61 11.54 -35.81
N ILE A 25 -11.21 12.43 -35.03
CA ILE A 25 -11.29 12.33 -33.56
C ILE A 25 -12.18 11.14 -33.13
N ASP A 26 -12.92 10.53 -34.06
CA ASP A 26 -13.95 9.50 -33.81
C ASP A 26 -13.49 8.03 -33.97
N SER A 27 -12.19 7.72 -34.07
CA SER A 27 -11.74 6.32 -34.27
C SER A 27 -10.74 5.80 -33.23
N ILE A 28 -10.48 6.53 -32.15
CA ILE A 28 -9.65 6.04 -31.05
C ILE A 28 -10.58 5.60 -29.94
N ASP A 29 -10.77 4.28 -29.82
CA ASP A 29 -11.45 3.69 -28.67
C ASP A 29 -10.48 3.74 -27.48
N TYR A 30 -10.73 4.70 -26.58
CA TYR A 30 -9.88 4.96 -25.42
C TYR A 30 -9.90 3.81 -24.41
N ASP A 31 -10.95 2.99 -24.42
CA ASP A 31 -11.16 1.90 -23.46
C ASP A 31 -10.57 0.56 -23.94
N VAL A 32 -10.13 0.46 -25.20
CA VAL A 32 -9.52 -0.78 -25.72
C VAL A 32 -8.04 -0.84 -25.31
N PRO A 33 -7.62 -1.81 -24.49
CA PRO A 33 -6.25 -1.91 -24.05
C PRO A 33 -5.29 -2.28 -25.19
N VAL A 34 -4.04 -1.85 -25.08
CA VAL A 34 -2.95 -2.20 -26.03
C VAL A 34 -1.95 -3.15 -25.40
N THR A 35 -1.25 -3.91 -26.24
CA THR A 35 -0.11 -4.73 -25.82
C THR A 35 1.14 -3.85 -25.67
N PRO A 36 1.99 -4.07 -24.65
CA PRO A 36 3.19 -3.27 -24.42
C PRO A 36 4.29 -3.49 -25.47
N LEU A 37 4.99 -2.42 -25.80
CA LEU A 37 6.16 -2.37 -26.68
C LEU A 37 7.32 -1.67 -25.95
N PRO A 38 8.50 -2.31 -25.82
CA PRO A 38 9.62 -1.72 -25.07
C PRO A 38 10.15 -0.39 -25.61
N THR A 39 9.95 -0.12 -26.91
CA THR A 39 10.40 1.08 -27.59
C THR A 39 9.39 2.23 -27.54
N GLU A 40 8.16 1.95 -27.12
CA GLU A 40 7.10 2.95 -27.04
C GLU A 40 7.22 3.78 -25.76
N LYS A 41 6.77 5.03 -25.84
CA LYS A 41 6.70 5.94 -24.69
C LYS A 41 5.29 5.92 -24.11
N TYR A 42 5.22 5.76 -22.79
CA TYR A 42 3.98 5.68 -22.04
C TYR A 42 3.86 6.84 -21.05
N GLN A 43 2.63 7.19 -20.69
CA GLN A 43 2.33 7.82 -19.41
C GLN A 43 2.57 6.73 -18.35
N PHE A 44 3.64 6.88 -17.57
CA PHE A 44 4.22 5.81 -16.76
C PHE A 44 4.43 6.33 -15.35
N GLU A 45 3.50 6.06 -14.45
CA GLU A 45 3.42 6.75 -13.16
C GLU A 45 3.21 5.78 -12.01
N ILE A 46 3.90 6.02 -10.89
CA ILE A 46 3.66 5.32 -9.64
C ILE A 46 2.57 6.09 -8.89
N LEU A 47 1.41 5.46 -8.73
CA LEU A 47 0.30 5.95 -7.96
C LEU A 47 0.50 5.61 -6.48
N SER A 48 0.20 6.58 -5.63
CA SER A 48 0.20 6.45 -4.18
C SER A 48 -0.94 7.29 -3.60
N THR A 49 -1.50 6.85 -2.48
CA THR A 49 -2.60 7.58 -1.80
C THR A 49 -2.10 8.75 -0.96
N LEU A 50 -0.84 8.70 -0.51
CA LEU A 50 -0.23 9.65 0.42
C LEU A 50 0.97 10.41 -0.18
N GLY A 51 1.14 10.37 -1.50
CA GLY A 51 2.27 11.00 -2.18
C GLY A 51 2.13 12.52 -2.31
N TYR A 52 3.25 13.23 -2.16
CA TYR A 52 3.36 14.67 -2.42
C TYR A 52 4.61 14.99 -3.23
N SER A 53 4.64 16.17 -3.84
CA SER A 53 5.84 16.67 -4.52
C SER A 53 6.65 17.55 -3.56
N ASP A 54 7.95 17.31 -3.44
CA ASP A 54 8.84 18.20 -2.69
C ASP A 54 9.20 19.47 -3.47
N GLN A 55 9.96 20.38 -2.85
CA GLN A 55 10.39 21.63 -3.50
C GLN A 55 11.27 21.45 -4.76
N THR A 56 11.77 20.24 -5.00
CA THR A 56 12.58 19.88 -6.19
C THR A 56 11.75 19.13 -7.24
N GLY A 57 10.45 18.95 -7.01
CA GLY A 57 9.54 18.25 -7.92
C GLY A 57 9.63 16.73 -7.83
N ARG A 58 10.28 16.18 -6.80
CA ARG A 58 10.36 14.73 -6.58
C ARG A 58 9.07 14.24 -5.92
N THR A 59 8.56 13.09 -6.37
CA THR A 59 7.46 12.41 -5.70
C THR A 59 7.98 11.73 -4.44
N ILE A 60 7.46 12.14 -3.29
CA ILE A 60 7.77 11.60 -1.97
C ILE A 60 6.53 10.91 -1.41
N VAL A 61 6.72 9.78 -0.76
CA VAL A 61 5.72 9.16 0.13
C VAL A 61 6.35 9.00 1.50
N ASP A 62 5.66 9.48 2.52
CA ASP A 62 6.04 9.23 3.91
C ASP A 62 5.57 7.83 4.31
N ILE A 63 6.45 7.05 4.93
CA ILE A 63 6.16 5.70 5.41
C ILE A 63 6.77 5.51 6.79
N ILE A 64 6.05 4.84 7.68
CA ILE A 64 6.58 4.51 9.01
C ILE A 64 7.46 3.26 8.90
N GLU A 65 8.58 3.25 9.63
CA GLU A 65 9.46 2.07 9.77
C GLU A 65 8.64 0.81 10.11
N GLY A 66 8.80 -0.25 9.30
CA GLY A 66 8.09 -1.53 9.43
C GLY A 66 6.65 -1.55 8.88
N TYR A 67 6.08 -0.41 8.48
CA TYR A 67 4.71 -0.36 7.93
C TYR A 67 4.71 -0.68 6.44
N GLU A 68 3.61 -1.27 5.97
CA GLU A 68 3.38 -1.52 4.56
C GLU A 68 2.56 -0.39 3.93
N ILE A 69 2.94 -0.01 2.70
CA ILE A 69 2.09 0.82 1.83
C ILE A 69 1.78 0.08 0.54
N ASN A 70 0.55 0.26 0.07
CA ASN A 70 0.10 -0.21 -1.24
C ASN A 70 0.34 0.86 -2.30
N LEU A 71 0.94 0.46 -3.40
CA LEU A 71 1.25 1.30 -4.55
C LEU A 71 0.70 0.65 -5.82
N ALA A 72 0.59 1.44 -6.88
CA ALA A 72 0.28 0.92 -8.19
C ALA A 72 1.12 1.61 -9.26
N LEU A 73 1.44 0.89 -10.32
CA LEU A 73 1.95 1.48 -11.56
C LEU A 73 0.74 1.67 -12.49
N SER A 74 0.54 2.89 -12.98
CA SER A 74 -0.36 3.19 -14.10
C SER A 74 0.44 3.27 -15.38
N VAL A 75 -0.03 2.58 -16.41
CA VAL A 75 0.57 2.62 -17.73
C VAL A 75 -0.50 2.85 -18.78
N ASP A 76 -0.42 4.03 -19.38
CA ASP A 76 -1.25 4.42 -20.51
C ASP A 76 -0.38 4.83 -21.69
N THR A 77 -0.85 4.63 -22.90
CA THR A 77 -0.26 5.29 -24.08
C THR A 77 -0.33 6.81 -23.91
N LEU A 78 0.49 7.56 -24.66
CA LEU A 78 0.36 9.03 -24.66
C LEU A 78 -1.02 9.51 -25.12
N ALA A 79 -1.77 8.67 -25.83
CA ALA A 79 -3.16 8.90 -26.23
C ALA A 79 -4.19 8.50 -25.15
N GLY A 80 -3.76 8.05 -23.96
CA GLY A 80 -4.65 7.71 -22.84
C GLY A 80 -5.31 6.33 -22.91
N ARG A 81 -4.82 5.43 -23.77
CA ARG A 81 -5.27 4.02 -23.80
C ARG A 81 -4.49 3.16 -22.80
N PRO A 82 -5.15 2.29 -22.01
CA PRO A 82 -4.48 1.44 -21.04
C PRO A 82 -3.58 0.40 -21.71
N VAL A 83 -2.46 0.06 -21.07
CA VAL A 83 -1.51 -0.94 -21.56
C VAL A 83 -1.65 -2.23 -20.75
N ASN A 84 -2.12 -3.31 -21.37
CA ASN A 84 -2.37 -4.60 -20.72
C ASN A 84 -1.21 -5.58 -20.96
N GLY A 85 -0.73 -6.24 -19.91
CA GLY A 85 0.30 -7.28 -19.96
C GLY A 85 1.75 -6.78 -19.82
N LEU A 86 1.96 -5.55 -19.34
CA LEU A 86 3.30 -5.00 -19.12
C LEU A 86 3.90 -5.53 -17.80
N THR A 87 5.11 -6.10 -17.90
CA THR A 87 5.90 -6.54 -16.74
C THR A 87 7.12 -5.61 -16.55
N PRO A 88 7.10 -4.69 -15.57
CA PRO A 88 8.20 -3.75 -15.35
C PRO A 88 9.31 -4.36 -14.50
N LYS A 89 10.47 -3.69 -14.49
CA LYS A 89 11.58 -3.96 -13.58
C LYS A 89 11.50 -3.02 -12.38
N PHE A 90 11.70 -3.55 -11.19
CA PHE A 90 11.76 -2.80 -9.94
C PHE A 90 13.20 -2.71 -9.45
N ASN A 91 13.63 -1.51 -9.08
CA ASN A 91 14.90 -1.27 -8.42
C ASN A 91 14.67 -0.43 -7.17
N LEU A 92 14.72 -1.07 -6.01
CA LEU A 92 14.61 -0.42 -4.70
C LEU A 92 16.01 -0.30 -4.09
N THR A 93 16.43 0.93 -3.80
CA THR A 93 17.70 1.22 -3.13
C THR A 93 17.42 1.82 -1.76
N GLY A 94 18.07 1.27 -0.74
CA GLY A 94 17.87 1.70 0.64
C GLY A 94 17.67 0.52 1.58
N SER A 95 16.87 0.72 2.63
CA SER A 95 16.63 -0.27 3.69
C SER A 95 15.24 -0.92 3.67
N SER A 96 14.33 -0.38 2.87
CA SER A 96 12.96 -0.86 2.67
C SER A 96 12.94 -2.14 1.85
N LYS A 97 11.84 -2.88 1.96
CA LYS A 97 11.62 -4.14 1.24
C LYS A 97 10.47 -4.00 0.24
N LEU A 98 10.72 -4.36 -1.02
CA LEU A 98 9.67 -4.45 -2.02
C LEU A 98 8.80 -5.67 -1.75
N ILE A 99 7.48 -5.49 -1.84
CA ILE A 99 6.51 -6.57 -1.99
C ILE A 99 6.17 -6.62 -3.49
N PRO A 100 6.75 -7.56 -4.25
CA PRO A 100 6.56 -7.62 -5.69
C PRO A 100 5.10 -7.89 -6.09
N PRO A 101 4.71 -7.51 -7.32
CA PRO A 101 3.47 -8.02 -7.91
C PRO A 101 3.42 -9.56 -7.85
N GLY A 102 2.25 -10.12 -7.63
CA GLY A 102 2.07 -11.57 -7.44
C GLY A 102 2.05 -12.03 -5.98
N GLU A 103 2.57 -11.24 -5.04
CA GLU A 103 2.59 -11.61 -3.60
C GLU A 103 1.32 -11.11 -2.87
N SER A 104 0.98 -9.82 -2.98
CA SER A 104 -0.24 -9.25 -2.38
C SER A 104 -1.46 -9.28 -3.32
N THR A 105 -1.25 -9.44 -4.63
CA THR A 105 -2.31 -9.56 -5.64
C THR A 105 -1.90 -10.60 -6.68
N PRO A 106 -2.82 -11.39 -7.28
CA PRO A 106 -2.47 -12.49 -8.19
C PRO A 106 -1.81 -12.04 -9.52
N LEU A 107 -1.88 -10.74 -9.83
CA LEU A 107 -1.37 -10.17 -11.07
C LEU A 107 0.13 -9.89 -11.00
N THR A 108 0.86 -10.27 -12.05
CA THR A 108 2.31 -10.03 -12.22
C THR A 108 2.63 -9.08 -13.38
N SER A 109 1.61 -8.63 -14.09
CA SER A 109 1.66 -7.65 -15.18
C SER A 109 0.49 -6.69 -15.08
N THR A 110 0.55 -5.55 -15.77
CA THR A 110 -0.60 -4.63 -15.85
C THR A 110 -1.85 -5.34 -16.36
N ASP A 111 -3.01 -4.99 -15.81
CA ASP A 111 -4.32 -5.53 -16.21
C ASP A 111 -4.94 -4.76 -17.38
N GLU A 112 -6.21 -5.08 -17.70
CA GLU A 112 -6.98 -4.40 -18.75
C GLU A 112 -7.14 -2.89 -18.50
N SER A 113 -7.02 -2.43 -17.26
CA SER A 113 -7.05 -1.00 -16.91
C SER A 113 -5.68 -0.32 -16.94
N GLY A 114 -4.62 -1.04 -17.34
CA GLY A 114 -3.26 -0.51 -17.36
C GLY A 114 -2.60 -0.46 -15.98
N ILE A 115 -3.21 -1.09 -14.96
CA ILE A 115 -2.78 -1.00 -13.56
C ILE A 115 -2.01 -2.25 -13.16
N LEU A 116 -0.89 -2.05 -12.47
CA LEU A 116 -0.15 -3.11 -11.78
C LEU A 116 0.08 -2.75 -10.32
N ARG A 117 -0.46 -3.55 -9.39
CA ARG A 117 -0.35 -3.32 -7.95
C ARG A 117 0.90 -3.96 -7.36
N PHE A 118 1.50 -3.30 -6.38
CA PHE A 118 2.64 -3.79 -5.61
C PHE A 118 2.70 -3.07 -4.26
N GLY A 119 3.60 -3.48 -3.37
CA GLY A 119 3.76 -2.86 -2.06
C GLY A 119 5.20 -2.57 -1.69
N VAL A 120 5.39 -1.79 -0.62
CA VAL A 120 6.69 -1.59 0.02
C VAL A 120 6.52 -1.62 1.53
N ILE A 121 7.42 -2.32 2.22
CA ILE A 121 7.55 -2.27 3.68
C ILE A 121 8.67 -1.27 4.02
N GLY A 122 8.35 -0.29 4.87
CA GLY A 122 9.29 0.72 5.35
C GLY A 122 10.49 0.11 6.05
N GLY A 123 11.69 0.49 5.63
CA GLY A 123 12.95 0.07 6.23
C GLY A 123 13.31 0.84 7.49
N LYS A 124 14.60 1.06 7.69
CA LYS A 124 15.12 1.96 8.71
C LYS A 124 14.88 3.41 8.32
N GLN A 125 14.85 4.29 9.32
CA GLN A 125 14.76 5.72 9.11
C GLN A 125 15.74 6.23 8.03
N GLY A 126 15.24 7.04 7.11
CA GLY A 126 16.04 7.58 6.03
C GLY A 126 15.21 7.86 4.79
N MET A 127 15.91 8.00 3.66
CA MET A 127 15.27 8.20 2.37
C MET A 127 15.66 7.05 1.46
N ASP A 128 14.69 6.24 1.07
CA ASP A 128 14.88 5.18 0.08
C ASP A 128 14.37 5.64 -1.28
N THR A 129 14.81 4.96 -2.35
CA THR A 129 14.40 5.27 -3.71
C THR A 129 13.94 4.02 -4.42
N LEU A 130 12.70 4.05 -4.89
CA LEU A 130 12.11 3.05 -5.76
C LEU A 130 12.09 3.58 -7.19
N THR A 131 12.69 2.85 -8.11
CA THR A 131 12.56 3.10 -9.55
C THR A 131 11.87 1.91 -10.21
N VAL A 132 10.81 2.18 -10.96
CA VAL A 132 10.11 1.21 -11.80
C VAL A 132 10.43 1.56 -13.25
N SER A 133 10.78 0.57 -14.08
CA SER A 133 11.15 0.82 -15.46
C SER A 133 10.68 -0.26 -16.44
N TYR A 134 10.41 0.15 -17.68
CA TYR A 134 10.10 -0.73 -18.79
C TYR A 134 10.58 -0.10 -20.10
N GLY A 135 11.54 -0.77 -20.76
CA GLY A 135 12.25 -0.17 -21.91
C GLY A 135 12.89 1.16 -21.51
N ASP A 136 12.55 2.23 -22.22
CA ASP A 136 13.02 3.59 -21.92
C ASP A 136 12.10 4.38 -20.97
N ASN A 137 11.02 3.78 -20.47
CA ASN A 137 10.09 4.39 -19.52
C ASN A 137 10.59 4.18 -18.09
N ARG A 138 10.47 5.20 -17.25
CA ARG A 138 10.85 5.15 -15.84
C ARG A 138 9.93 6.02 -14.99
N ALA A 139 9.60 5.53 -13.81
CA ALA A 139 9.01 6.30 -12.73
C ALA A 139 9.86 6.12 -11.48
N THR A 140 10.07 7.22 -10.74
CA THR A 140 10.85 7.20 -9.51
C THR A 140 10.00 7.75 -8.38
N LEU A 141 9.94 6.99 -7.30
CA LEU A 141 9.31 7.36 -6.04
C LEU A 141 10.38 7.38 -4.96
N HIS A 142 10.36 8.41 -4.11
CA HIS A 142 11.20 8.47 -2.92
C HIS A 142 10.36 8.17 -1.69
N LEU A 143 10.90 7.31 -0.82
CA LEU A 143 10.24 6.89 0.39
C LEU A 143 10.94 7.59 1.55
N ASN A 144 10.24 8.49 2.23
CA ASN A 144 10.73 9.11 3.44
C ASN A 144 10.32 8.22 4.62
N ILE A 145 11.26 7.40 5.10
CA ILE A 145 11.02 6.50 6.21
C ILE A 145 11.13 7.27 7.52
N ILE A 146 9.99 7.42 8.17
CA ILE A 146 9.86 8.03 9.48
C ILE A 146 10.09 6.92 10.51
N SER A 147 11.09 7.11 11.37
CA SER A 147 11.27 6.18 12.49
C SER A 147 10.12 6.33 13.47
N LEU A 148 9.74 5.21 14.06
CA LEU A 148 8.94 5.19 15.28
C LEU A 148 9.63 5.92 16.45
N GLN A 149 10.95 6.20 16.35
CA GLN A 149 11.71 6.91 17.37
C GLN A 149 11.66 8.45 17.27
N ILE A 150 11.20 9.04 16.15
CA ILE A 150 11.40 10.49 15.85
C ILE A 150 10.15 11.38 15.92
N ASN A 151 8.99 10.86 16.29
CA ASN A 151 7.92 11.76 16.72
C ASN A 151 7.48 11.34 18.11
N ASP A 152 7.06 12.30 18.93
CA ASP A 152 6.27 12.12 20.15
C ASP A 152 4.94 11.35 19.90
N LEU A 153 4.88 10.46 18.91
CA LEU A 153 3.90 9.40 18.76
C LEU A 153 4.18 8.39 19.88
N PRO A 154 3.25 8.22 20.82
CA PRO A 154 3.38 7.22 21.86
C PRO A 154 3.65 5.86 21.22
N ALA A 155 4.77 5.23 21.56
CA ALA A 155 5.03 3.84 21.24
C ALA A 155 4.77 3.00 22.50
N ALA A 156 4.33 1.76 22.30
CA ALA A 156 4.15 0.84 23.41
C ALA A 156 5.52 0.60 24.10
N PRO A 157 5.65 0.81 25.42
CA PRO A 157 6.92 0.63 26.13
C PRO A 157 7.49 -0.78 25.98
N ILE A 158 8.80 -0.91 25.81
CA ILE A 158 9.43 -2.24 25.77
C ILE A 158 9.29 -2.92 27.13
N VAL A 159 8.78 -4.16 27.14
CA VAL A 159 8.67 -4.98 28.36
C VAL A 159 9.81 -6.00 28.39
N LEU A 160 10.66 -5.91 29.41
CA LEU A 160 11.79 -6.83 29.59
C LEU A 160 11.29 -8.25 29.91
N GLY A 161 11.65 -9.25 29.09
CA GLY A 161 11.15 -10.63 29.22
C GLY A 161 9.70 -10.82 28.76
N GLY A 162 9.02 -9.72 28.40
CA GLY A 162 7.68 -9.72 27.81
C GLY A 162 7.68 -10.08 26.33
N LEU A 163 6.51 -9.95 25.72
CA LEU A 163 6.29 -10.03 24.28
C LEU A 163 6.23 -8.61 23.72
N ASN A 164 7.10 -8.30 22.76
CA ASN A 164 7.21 -6.95 22.19
C ASN A 164 6.69 -6.92 20.75
N TRP A 165 6.19 -5.77 20.31
CA TRP A 165 5.60 -5.61 18.97
C TRP A 165 6.58 -5.91 17.83
N SER A 166 7.88 -5.70 18.04
CA SER A 166 8.92 -6.09 17.08
C SER A 166 8.93 -7.59 16.78
N ASP A 167 8.53 -8.43 17.72
CA ASP A 167 8.47 -9.88 17.55
C ASP A 167 7.15 -10.30 16.89
N LEU A 168 6.03 -9.71 17.33
CA LEU A 168 4.69 -9.93 16.79
C LEU A 168 4.63 -9.54 15.30
N MET A 169 5.13 -8.36 14.93
CA MET A 169 5.11 -7.82 13.56
C MET A 169 6.00 -8.58 12.57
N GLN A 170 6.78 -9.57 13.01
CA GLN A 170 7.49 -10.49 12.10
C GLN A 170 6.58 -11.55 11.49
N THR A 171 5.37 -11.74 12.03
CA THR A 171 4.41 -12.70 11.48
C THR A 171 3.94 -12.27 10.09
N ARG A 172 3.76 -13.24 9.20
CA ARG A 172 3.37 -13.00 7.81
C ARG A 172 2.11 -13.78 7.49
N LEU A 173 1.21 -13.17 6.72
CA LEU A 173 0.03 -13.83 6.19
C LEU A 173 0.32 -14.21 4.74
N SER A 174 -0.09 -15.41 4.35
CA SER A 174 -0.01 -15.90 2.98
C SER A 174 -1.34 -16.53 2.59
N TRP A 175 -1.65 -16.54 1.29
CA TRP A 175 -2.82 -17.22 0.75
C TRP A 175 -2.40 -18.57 0.20
N ALA A 176 -3.09 -19.63 0.61
CA ALA A 176 -2.95 -20.97 0.05
C ALA A 176 -4.31 -21.66 0.00
N ASP A 177 -4.69 -22.19 -1.17
CA ASP A 177 -5.95 -22.90 -1.39
C ASP A 177 -7.20 -22.13 -0.92
N ASP A 178 -7.28 -20.84 -1.25
CA ASP A 178 -8.34 -19.90 -0.83
C ASP A 178 -8.49 -19.73 0.69
N GLN A 179 -7.48 -20.12 1.47
CA GLN A 179 -7.41 -19.93 2.91
C GLN A 179 -6.24 -19.03 3.31
N VAL A 180 -6.47 -18.22 4.34
CA VAL A 180 -5.42 -17.42 4.98
C VAL A 180 -4.57 -18.35 5.85
N GLN A 181 -3.28 -18.46 5.53
CA GLN A 181 -2.29 -19.11 6.37
C GLN A 181 -1.46 -18.07 7.13
N VAL A 182 -1.26 -18.32 8.42
CA VAL A 182 -0.50 -17.43 9.31
C VAL A 182 0.86 -18.05 9.62
N ASN A 183 1.92 -17.40 9.16
CA ASN A 183 3.30 -17.81 9.37
C ASN A 183 3.89 -17.05 10.57
N PHE A 184 3.70 -17.61 11.76
CA PHE A 184 4.29 -17.07 12.99
C PHE A 184 5.82 -17.28 13.04
N SER A 185 6.54 -16.26 13.51
CA SER A 185 7.98 -16.37 13.80
C SER A 185 8.25 -17.32 14.97
N ASP A 186 9.45 -17.90 15.04
CA ASP A 186 9.81 -18.81 16.15
C ASP A 186 9.75 -18.10 17.50
N ALA A 187 10.13 -16.81 17.55
CA ALA A 187 10.03 -15.98 18.74
C ALA A 187 8.60 -15.90 19.29
N VAL A 188 7.60 -15.84 18.40
CA VAL A 188 6.18 -15.76 18.76
C VAL A 188 5.59 -17.15 19.04
N LYS A 189 5.93 -18.16 18.21
CA LYS A 189 5.48 -19.56 18.40
C LYS A 189 5.86 -20.10 19.77
N ASN A 190 7.07 -19.79 20.23
CA ASN A 190 7.58 -20.25 21.52
C ASN A 190 6.88 -19.63 22.73
N ARG A 191 6.00 -18.64 22.53
CA ARG A 191 5.21 -18.00 23.61
C ARG A 191 3.74 -18.43 23.59
N ASN A 192 3.33 -19.27 22.63
CA ASN A 192 1.95 -19.73 22.53
C ASN A 192 1.56 -20.61 23.73
N GLY A 193 0.50 -20.23 24.43
CA GLY A 193 0.03 -20.86 25.66
C GLY A 193 0.77 -20.39 26.92
N ASP A 194 1.76 -19.52 26.81
CA ASP A 194 2.47 -18.98 27.97
C ASP A 194 1.73 -17.80 28.58
N LEU A 195 1.99 -17.56 29.86
CA LEU A 195 1.70 -16.28 30.49
C LEU A 195 2.73 -15.25 30.00
N VAL A 196 2.27 -14.20 29.32
CA VAL A 196 3.14 -13.16 28.79
C VAL A 196 2.73 -11.79 29.30
N THR A 197 3.72 -10.91 29.42
CA THR A 197 3.49 -9.49 29.64
C THR A 197 3.66 -8.75 28.31
N VAL A 198 2.71 -7.90 27.96
CA VAL A 198 2.72 -7.09 26.73
C VAL A 198 2.22 -5.69 27.04
N SER A 199 2.80 -4.69 26.40
CA SER A 199 2.35 -3.30 26.50
C SER A 199 1.62 -2.88 25.22
N GLY A 200 0.75 -1.88 25.29
CA GLY A 200 0.12 -1.32 24.10
C GLY A 200 -0.97 -0.32 24.41
N PHE A 201 -1.67 0.12 23.36
CA PHE A 201 -2.76 1.09 23.47
C PHE A 201 -4.09 0.39 23.34
N MET A 202 -5.00 0.66 24.27
CA MET A 202 -6.35 0.12 24.24
C MET A 202 -7.17 0.82 23.14
N MET A 203 -7.79 0.01 22.28
CA MET A 203 -8.89 0.42 21.41
C MET A 203 -10.18 -0.24 21.95
N PRO A 204 -11.04 0.53 22.63
CA PRO A 204 -12.31 0.04 23.16
C PRO A 204 -13.22 -0.49 22.04
N MET A 205 -13.99 -1.54 22.33
CA MET A 205 -14.94 -2.14 21.39
C MET A 205 -16.40 -1.79 21.67
N ASP A 206 -16.68 -1.20 22.84
CA ASP A 206 -17.98 -0.67 23.19
C ASP A 206 -17.86 0.70 23.90
N SER A 207 -18.99 1.26 24.33
CA SER A 207 -19.07 2.57 24.98
C SER A 207 -18.91 2.55 26.51
N SER A 208 -18.64 1.39 27.11
CA SER A 208 -18.40 1.25 28.55
C SER A 208 -17.11 1.97 28.95
N LEU A 209 -17.10 2.57 30.14
CA LEU A 209 -15.87 3.11 30.71
C LEU A 209 -14.85 2.00 31.04
N LYS A 210 -15.36 0.82 31.41
CA LYS A 210 -14.55 -0.36 31.72
C LYS A 210 -14.75 -1.43 30.66
N GLN A 211 -13.66 -1.80 30.00
CA GLN A 211 -13.63 -2.76 28.91
C GLN A 211 -13.24 -4.14 29.45
N THR A 212 -14.02 -5.16 29.12
CA THR A 212 -13.65 -6.58 29.32
C THR A 212 -13.23 -7.28 28.03
N HIS A 213 -13.47 -6.64 26.90
CA HIS A 213 -13.10 -7.10 25.56
C HIS A 213 -12.69 -5.87 24.75
N PHE A 214 -11.44 -5.86 24.29
CA PHE A 214 -10.88 -4.74 23.55
C PHE A 214 -9.71 -5.19 22.67
N LEU A 215 -9.26 -4.30 21.79
CA LEU A 215 -8.05 -4.53 20.99
C LEU A 215 -6.87 -3.79 21.64
N LEU A 216 -5.72 -4.46 21.75
CA LEU A 216 -4.45 -3.85 22.13
C LEU A 216 -3.61 -3.65 20.88
N THR A 217 -3.08 -2.44 20.69
CA THR A 217 -2.36 -2.03 19.47
C THR A 217 -0.97 -1.48 19.78
N SER A 218 -0.08 -1.54 18.78
CA SER A 218 1.33 -1.11 18.91
C SER A 218 1.54 0.41 19.05
N SER A 219 0.56 1.19 18.58
CA SER A 219 0.55 2.65 18.60
C SER A 219 -0.87 3.17 18.83
N PRO A 220 -1.08 4.41 19.30
CA PRO A 220 -2.40 4.95 19.53
C PRO A 220 -3.30 4.81 18.31
N PRO A 221 -4.55 4.36 18.48
CA PRO A 221 -5.49 4.28 17.38
C PRO A 221 -5.82 5.71 16.89
N HIS A 222 -5.46 6.02 15.66
CA HIS A 222 -5.79 7.29 15.02
C HIS A 222 -7.05 7.21 14.16
N CYS A 223 -7.40 6.01 13.70
CA CYS A 223 -8.60 5.69 12.95
C CYS A 223 -9.09 4.30 13.37
N PHE A 224 -10.38 4.15 13.64
CA PHE A 224 -10.98 2.85 14.03
C PHE A 224 -10.96 1.80 12.90
N PHE A 225 -10.78 2.23 11.65
CA PHE A 225 -10.76 1.34 10.48
C PHE A 225 -9.34 0.97 10.05
N ASP A 226 -8.32 1.68 10.53
CA ASP A 226 -6.92 1.47 10.15
C ASP A 226 -6.14 0.91 11.35
N ILE A 227 -6.09 -0.42 11.46
CA ILE A 227 -5.29 -1.08 12.49
C ILE A 227 -3.80 -0.95 12.13
N PRO A 228 -3.00 -0.25 12.95
CA PRO A 228 -1.58 -0.06 12.66
C PRO A 228 -0.84 -1.40 12.65
N GLY A 229 -0.10 -1.71 11.58
CA GLY A 229 0.62 -2.99 11.43
C GLY A 229 -0.24 -4.18 10.95
N GLY A 230 -1.49 -3.95 10.54
CA GLY A 230 -2.39 -5.00 10.03
C GLY A 230 -2.71 -6.08 11.07
N PRO A 231 -3.04 -7.32 10.66
CA PRO A 231 -3.39 -8.41 11.59
C PRO A 231 -2.32 -8.70 12.65
N ALA A 232 -1.04 -8.47 12.34
CA ALA A 232 0.07 -8.68 13.28
C ALA A 232 0.30 -7.51 14.24
N GLY A 233 -0.34 -6.36 14.01
CA GLY A 233 -0.23 -5.16 14.84
C GLY A 233 -1.29 -5.03 15.93
N VAL A 234 -2.08 -6.09 16.15
CA VAL A 234 -3.20 -6.11 17.11
C VAL A 234 -3.27 -7.41 17.89
N ILE A 235 -3.63 -7.32 19.17
CA ILE A 235 -3.99 -8.45 20.02
C ILE A 235 -5.42 -8.24 20.51
N GLU A 236 -6.27 -9.25 20.34
CA GLU A 236 -7.60 -9.22 20.95
C GLU A 236 -7.51 -9.65 22.41
N VAL A 237 -7.99 -8.79 23.31
CA VAL A 237 -7.81 -8.95 24.75
C VAL A 237 -9.14 -9.27 25.41
N TYR A 238 -9.12 -10.27 26.28
CA TYR A 238 -10.24 -10.65 27.14
C TYR A 238 -9.80 -10.57 28.60
N THR A 239 -10.58 -9.86 29.42
CA THR A 239 -10.29 -9.69 30.86
C THR A 239 -11.47 -10.18 31.71
N ASP A 240 -11.17 -10.71 32.89
CA ASP A 240 -12.21 -11.11 33.86
C ASP A 240 -12.80 -9.88 34.58
N GLU A 241 -11.96 -8.88 34.81
CA GLU A 241 -12.32 -7.60 35.45
C GLU A 241 -12.18 -6.46 34.44
N GLY A 242 -13.16 -5.56 34.41
CA GLY A 242 -13.17 -4.46 33.45
C GLY A 242 -12.05 -3.44 33.72
N ILE A 243 -11.25 -3.15 32.69
CA ILE A 243 -10.14 -2.19 32.72
C ILE A 243 -10.63 -0.85 32.18
N GLU A 244 -10.34 0.24 32.89
CA GLU A 244 -10.74 1.59 32.45
C GLU A 244 -9.98 2.00 31.18
N ALA A 245 -10.71 2.51 30.19
CA ALA A 245 -10.11 2.95 28.95
C ALA A 245 -9.17 4.15 29.18
N SER A 246 -7.98 4.10 28.57
CA SER A 246 -6.97 5.14 28.67
C SER A 246 -6.37 5.45 27.30
N TRP A 247 -5.90 6.69 27.13
CA TRP A 247 -5.10 7.12 25.98
C TRP A 247 -3.62 6.81 26.15
N ASP A 248 -3.18 6.54 27.38
CA ASP A 248 -1.83 6.13 27.71
C ASP A 248 -1.63 4.63 27.43
N PRO A 249 -0.39 4.18 27.15
CA PRO A 249 -0.15 2.76 27.00
C PRO A 249 -0.38 2.04 28.34
N ILE A 250 -1.03 0.88 28.26
CA ILE A 250 -1.22 -0.04 29.38
C ILE A 250 -0.28 -1.23 29.23
N VAL A 251 0.07 -1.84 30.37
CA VAL A 251 0.81 -3.10 30.41
C VAL A 251 -0.12 -4.17 30.96
N LEU A 252 -0.19 -5.28 30.24
CA LEU A 252 -1.07 -6.39 30.54
C LEU A 252 -0.26 -7.67 30.72
N GLU A 253 -0.68 -8.50 31.66
CA GLU A 253 -0.27 -9.89 31.75
C GLU A 253 -1.47 -10.79 31.48
N GLY A 254 -1.29 -11.83 30.68
CA GLY A 254 -2.35 -12.80 30.37
C GLY A 254 -1.85 -14.00 29.59
N GLU A 255 -2.76 -14.94 29.33
CA GLU A 255 -2.48 -16.17 28.57
C GLU A 255 -2.49 -15.86 27.07
N PHE A 256 -1.35 -16.04 26.42
CA PHE A 256 -1.18 -15.69 25.01
C PHE A 256 -1.54 -16.86 24.09
N GLU A 257 -2.40 -16.62 23.11
CA GLU A 257 -2.83 -17.64 22.15
C GLU A 257 -2.65 -17.19 20.69
N LEU A 258 -2.18 -18.12 19.86
CA LEU A 258 -2.04 -17.96 18.42
C LEU A 258 -3.23 -18.56 17.66
N ILE A 259 -3.86 -17.77 16.81
CA ILE A 259 -4.99 -18.20 15.97
C ILE A 259 -4.49 -18.45 14.54
N SER A 260 -4.35 -19.72 14.19
CA SER A 260 -3.74 -20.13 12.90
C SER A 260 -4.72 -20.07 11.71
N ALA A 261 -6.04 -20.08 11.96
CA ALA A 261 -7.10 -20.03 10.96
C ALA A 261 -8.16 -18.98 11.34
N PRO A 262 -7.81 -17.68 11.24
CA PRO A 262 -8.66 -16.62 11.75
C PRO A 262 -9.90 -16.41 10.87
N GLN A 263 -11.11 -16.49 11.45
CA GLN A 263 -12.35 -16.14 10.74
C GLN A 263 -12.64 -14.64 10.76
N THR A 264 -12.13 -13.94 11.77
CA THR A 264 -12.34 -12.51 12.02
C THR A 264 -11.11 -11.65 11.69
N GLY A 265 -10.07 -12.25 11.12
CA GLY A 265 -8.79 -11.57 10.80
C GLY A 265 -7.83 -11.38 11.98
N VAL A 266 -8.24 -11.74 13.20
CA VAL A 266 -7.39 -11.66 14.42
C VAL A 266 -6.53 -12.92 14.55
N ILE A 267 -5.21 -12.72 14.70
CA ILE A 267 -4.24 -13.84 14.80
C ILE A 267 -3.65 -14.03 16.21
N TYR A 268 -3.89 -13.09 17.13
CA TYR A 268 -3.40 -13.11 18.50
C TYR A 268 -4.51 -12.82 19.49
N GLN A 269 -4.55 -13.60 20.57
CA GLN A 269 -5.42 -13.35 21.71
C GLN A 269 -4.61 -13.29 23.00
N LEU A 270 -5.08 -12.49 23.94
CA LEU A 270 -4.61 -12.46 25.31
C LEU A 270 -5.80 -12.67 26.24
N LYS A 271 -5.86 -13.84 26.89
CA LYS A 271 -6.97 -14.22 27.77
C LYS A 271 -6.63 -14.01 29.24
N HIS A 272 -7.68 -13.87 30.04
CA HIS A 272 -7.59 -13.62 31.48
C HIS A 272 -6.65 -12.46 31.81
N ALA A 273 -6.61 -11.46 30.92
CA ALA A 273 -5.65 -10.39 30.98
C ALA A 273 -5.94 -9.47 32.16
N LYS A 274 -4.87 -9.02 32.83
CA LYS A 274 -4.92 -8.11 33.98
C LYS A 274 -3.90 -7.02 33.80
N ILE A 275 -4.24 -5.82 34.27
CA ILE A 275 -3.30 -4.71 34.27
C ILE A 275 -2.16 -5.03 35.22
N THR A 276 -0.94 -4.94 34.74
CA THR A 276 0.26 -4.99 35.57
C THR A 276 0.83 -3.58 35.61
N ASN A 277 0.83 -2.96 36.78
CA ASN A 277 1.53 -1.69 36.92
C ASN A 277 3.03 -1.95 36.77
N PRO A 278 3.78 -1.12 36.03
CA PRO A 278 5.23 -1.07 36.16
C PRO A 278 5.67 -0.65 37.58
#